data_AF-A0A1Q6YFD3-F1
#
_entry.id   AF-A0A1Q6YFD3-F1
#
_cell.length_a   1.000
_cell.length_b   1.000
_cell.length_c   1.000
_cell.angle_alpha   90.00
_cell.angle_beta   90.00
_cell.angle_gamma   90.00
#
_symmetry.space_group_name_H-M   'P 1'
#
loop_
_entity.id
_entity.type
_entity.pdbx_description
1 polymer ?
#
loop_
_entity_poly.entity_id
_entity_poly.type
_entity_poly.pdbx_seq_one_letter_code
_entity_poly.pdbx_strand_id
1 'polypeptide(L)'
;MQGRFAFTAKYWGDAAVVCRATEHRPGPSVQQEFGKFATWTQANAFATRLNEGLEIDPAEADRIITGSNLDASEVLRAADSPAHACDRVHRPIAGNRLRVEFMLAKLDLAVTFCHIARSSPSQHANRLLRKARNALFDGMHFVCGSELAAYESEAIAERLAKLHAELEITVSSIVKSGA
;
A
#
# COMPACT_ATOMS: atom_id res chain seq x y z
N MET A 1 25.83 11.93 -11.56
CA MET A 1 24.74 11.66 -12.52
C MET A 1 23.44 11.59 -11.75
N GLN A 2 22.49 12.48 -12.00
CA GLN A 2 21.14 12.31 -11.45
C GLN A 2 20.47 11.18 -12.25
N GLY A 3 20.05 10.10 -11.58
CA GLY A 3 19.35 8.99 -12.23
C GLY A 3 18.01 9.46 -12.84
N ARG A 4 17.50 8.73 -13.83
CA ARG A 4 16.20 9.02 -14.45
C ARG A 4 15.13 9.07 -13.36
N PHE A 5 14.18 9.97 -13.52
CA PHE A 5 13.13 10.18 -12.52
C PHE A 5 11.82 10.55 -13.18
N ALA A 6 10.73 10.37 -12.44
CA ALA A 6 9.40 10.82 -12.81
C ALA A 6 8.67 11.32 -11.58
N PHE A 7 7.71 12.23 -11.78
CA PHE A 7 6.86 12.74 -10.72
C PHE A 7 5.58 11.92 -10.60
N THR A 8 5.11 11.77 -9.37
CA THR A 8 3.86 11.09 -9.02
C THR A 8 3.24 11.76 -7.81
N ALA A 9 1.95 11.53 -7.54
CA ALA A 9 1.31 12.00 -6.33
C ALA A 9 1.24 10.91 -5.26
N LYS A 10 1.44 11.29 -3.99
CA LYS A 10 1.14 10.44 -2.84
C LYS A 10 0.40 11.24 -1.77
N TYR A 11 -0.28 10.52 -0.87
CA TYR A 11 -0.78 11.11 0.36
C TYR A 11 0.34 11.22 1.39
N TRP A 12 0.33 12.31 2.15
CA TRP A 12 1.12 12.53 3.35
C TRP A 12 0.18 13.03 4.46
N GLY A 13 -0.25 12.11 5.32
CA GLY A 13 -1.38 12.36 6.22
C GLY A 13 -2.64 12.71 5.42
N ASP A 14 -3.31 13.80 5.81
CA ASP A 14 -4.57 14.24 5.20
C ASP A 14 -4.38 15.09 3.92
N ALA A 15 -3.15 15.25 3.45
CA ALA A 15 -2.82 16.09 2.30
C ALA A 15 -2.22 15.28 1.15
N ALA A 16 -2.47 15.72 -0.08
CA ALA A 16 -1.79 15.18 -1.25
C ALA A 16 -0.53 15.99 -1.55
N VAL A 17 0.55 15.31 -1.93
CA VAL A 17 1.84 15.92 -2.25
C VAL A 17 2.41 15.32 -3.53
N VAL A 18 3.25 16.10 -4.19
CA VAL A 18 4.02 15.65 -5.35
C VAL A 18 5.32 15.01 -4.86
N CYS A 19 5.63 13.85 -5.42
CA CYS A 19 6.80 13.07 -5.12
C CYS A 19 7.61 12.82 -6.39
N ARG A 20 8.93 12.75 -6.25
CA ARG A 20 9.86 12.31 -7.30
C ARG A 20 10.25 10.85 -7.05
N ALA A 21 9.87 9.97 -7.95
CA ALA A 21 10.40 8.62 -8.05
C ALA A 21 11.69 8.66 -8.86
N THR A 22 12.77 8.08 -8.34
CA THR A 22 14.04 7.96 -9.05
C THR A 22 14.27 6.50 -9.37
N GLU A 23 14.69 6.21 -10.60
CA GLU A 23 15.02 4.87 -11.05
C GLU A 23 16.11 4.26 -10.14
N HIS A 24 15.94 3.00 -9.75
CA HIS A 24 16.80 2.28 -8.80
C HIS A 24 16.92 2.91 -7.40
N ARG A 25 16.01 3.82 -7.06
CA ARG A 25 15.90 4.36 -5.70
C ARG A 25 14.64 3.84 -5.03
N PRO A 26 14.77 3.18 -3.86
CA PRO A 26 13.62 2.74 -3.08
C PRO A 26 12.73 3.90 -2.66
N GLY A 27 11.50 3.91 -3.16
CA GLY A 27 10.44 4.84 -2.75
C GLY A 27 10.53 6.24 -3.37
N PRO A 28 9.38 6.82 -3.76
CA PRO A 28 9.30 8.23 -4.16
C PRO A 28 9.57 9.20 -3.01
N SER A 29 10.28 10.27 -3.31
CA SER A 29 10.68 11.33 -2.36
C SER A 29 9.79 12.58 -2.50
N VAL A 30 9.22 13.08 -1.41
CA VAL A 30 8.37 14.28 -1.44
C VAL A 30 9.16 15.50 -1.91
N GLN A 31 8.57 16.27 -2.83
CA GLN A 31 9.12 17.53 -3.33
C GLN A 31 8.42 18.68 -2.60
N GLN A 32 9.07 19.20 -1.56
CA GLN A 32 8.46 20.20 -0.67
C GLN A 32 8.17 21.54 -1.37
N GLU A 33 8.92 21.86 -2.43
CA GLU A 33 8.76 23.07 -3.23
C GLU A 33 7.39 23.22 -3.91
N PHE A 34 6.68 22.12 -4.16
CA PHE A 34 5.34 22.15 -4.76
C PHE A 34 4.19 22.27 -3.74
N GLY A 35 4.52 22.25 -2.45
CA GLY A 35 3.54 22.38 -1.38
C GLY A 35 2.56 21.19 -1.29
N LYS A 36 1.39 21.47 -0.71
CA LYS A 36 0.30 20.51 -0.49
C LYS A 36 -0.88 20.83 -1.40
N PHE A 37 -1.54 19.77 -1.86
CA PHE A 37 -2.75 19.83 -2.67
C PHE A 37 -3.93 19.34 -1.85
N ALA A 38 -5.12 19.90 -2.12
CA ALA A 38 -6.34 19.52 -1.42
C ALA A 38 -6.78 18.08 -1.73
N THR A 39 -6.47 17.59 -2.94
CA THR A 39 -6.79 16.22 -3.35
C THR A 39 -5.65 15.56 -4.08
N TRP A 40 -5.60 14.22 -4.02
CA TRP A 40 -4.62 13.45 -4.79
C TRP A 40 -4.74 13.67 -6.29
N THR A 41 -5.97 13.80 -6.81
CA THR A 41 -6.19 14.08 -8.24
C THR A 41 -5.55 15.38 -8.68
N GLN A 42 -5.60 16.44 -7.85
CA GLN A 42 -4.94 17.71 -8.14
C GLN A 42 -3.41 17.55 -8.14
N ALA A 43 -2.85 16.90 -7.12
CA ALA A 43 -1.42 16.62 -7.06
C ALA A 43 -0.96 15.75 -8.24
N ASN A 44 -1.77 14.76 -8.66
CA ASN A 44 -1.42 13.86 -9.75
C ASN A 44 -1.47 14.58 -11.09
N ALA A 45 -2.50 15.39 -11.34
CA ALA A 45 -2.58 16.22 -12.53
C ALA A 45 -1.40 17.20 -12.62
N PHE A 46 -0.96 17.76 -11.49
CA PHE A 46 0.24 18.59 -11.43
C PHE A 46 1.51 17.79 -11.73
N ALA A 47 1.68 16.61 -11.14
CA ALA A 47 2.80 15.70 -11.41
C ALA A 47 2.86 15.26 -12.88
N THR A 48 1.71 14.98 -13.50
CA THR A 48 1.62 14.67 -14.94
C THR A 48 2.12 15.83 -15.78
N ARG A 49 1.70 17.07 -15.49
CA ARG A 49 2.19 18.27 -16.20
C ARG A 49 3.71 18.48 -16.03
N LEU A 50 4.25 18.16 -14.86
CA LEU A 50 5.70 18.21 -14.65
C LEU A 50 6.43 17.18 -15.51
N ASN A 51 5.89 15.97 -15.65
CA ASN A 51 6.46 14.94 -16.52
C ASN A 51 6.37 15.34 -18.00
N GLU A 52 5.23 15.92 -18.42
CA GLU A 52 5.06 16.47 -19.76
C GLU A 52 6.09 17.57 -20.07
N GLY A 53 6.32 18.49 -19.11
CA GLY A 53 7.33 19.55 -19.24
C GLY A 53 8.78 19.04 -19.29
N LEU A 54 9.01 17.79 -18.87
CA LEU A 54 10.30 17.10 -19.00
C LEU A 54 10.34 16.13 -20.18
N GLU A 55 9.30 16.13 -21.03
CA GLU A 55 9.15 15.26 -22.20
C GLU A 55 9.25 13.77 -21.86
N ILE A 56 8.84 13.40 -20.64
CA ILE A 56 8.82 11.99 -20.21
C ILE A 56 7.54 11.35 -20.72
N ASP A 57 7.68 10.29 -21.51
CA ASP A 57 6.55 9.49 -21.98
C ASP A 57 5.75 8.92 -20.79
N PRO A 58 4.39 8.93 -20.83
CA PRO A 58 3.58 8.42 -19.72
C PRO A 58 3.91 6.97 -19.33
N ALA A 59 4.20 6.09 -20.29
CA ALA A 59 4.55 4.71 -19.99
C ALA A 59 5.98 4.58 -19.44
N GLU A 60 6.88 5.48 -19.79
CA GLU A 60 8.18 5.63 -19.12
C GLU A 60 8.03 6.11 -17.67
N ALA A 61 7.24 7.16 -17.43
CA ALA A 61 6.99 7.67 -16.10
C ALA A 61 6.43 6.56 -15.18
N ASP A 62 5.43 5.82 -15.66
CA ASP A 62 4.83 4.69 -14.94
C ASP A 62 5.85 3.59 -14.62
N ARG A 63 6.77 3.29 -15.56
CA ARG A 63 7.84 2.31 -15.33
C ARG A 63 8.78 2.75 -14.20
N ILE A 64 9.24 4.00 -14.22
CA ILE A 64 10.13 4.55 -13.18
C ILE A 64 9.44 4.57 -11.82
N ILE A 65 8.19 5.04 -11.77
CA ILE A 65 7.39 5.11 -10.54
C ILE A 65 7.16 3.71 -9.98
N THR A 66 6.78 2.76 -10.83
CA THR A 66 6.52 1.37 -10.44
C THR A 66 7.79 0.70 -9.91
N GLY A 67 8.92 0.84 -10.63
CA GLY A 67 10.20 0.30 -10.20
C GLY A 67 10.61 0.83 -8.83
N SER A 68 10.55 2.14 -8.62
CA SER A 68 10.88 2.77 -7.33
C SER A 68 9.98 2.26 -6.19
N ASN A 69 8.69 2.04 -6.44
CA ASN A 69 7.78 1.46 -5.45
C ASN A 69 8.06 -0.02 -5.15
N LEU A 70 8.47 -0.81 -6.15
CA LEU A 70 8.88 -2.20 -5.97
C LEU A 70 10.16 -2.30 -5.15
N ASP A 71 11.16 -1.47 -5.46
CA ASP A 71 12.41 -1.39 -4.69
C ASP A 71 12.15 -1.03 -3.22
N ALA A 72 11.23 -0.09 -2.97
CA ALA A 72 10.78 0.24 -1.60
C ALA A 72 10.13 -0.96 -0.91
N SER A 73 9.33 -1.75 -1.63
CA SER A 73 8.69 -2.95 -1.08
C SER A 73 9.71 -4.03 -0.72
N GLU A 74 10.76 -4.19 -1.53
CA GLU A 74 11.86 -5.11 -1.23
C GLU A 74 12.65 -4.71 0.01
N VAL A 75 12.97 -3.41 0.15
CA VAL A 75 13.65 -2.88 1.34
C VAL A 75 12.79 -3.07 2.59
N LEU A 76 11.49 -2.80 2.52
CA LEU A 76 10.58 -3.03 3.65
C LEU A 76 10.51 -4.52 4.01
N ARG A 77 10.45 -5.42 3.01
CA ARG A 77 10.46 -6.87 3.25
C ARG A 77 11.78 -7.35 3.87
N ALA A 78 12.91 -6.80 3.44
CA ALA A 78 14.21 -7.09 4.06
C ALA A 78 14.29 -6.56 5.50
N ALA A 79 13.70 -5.39 5.76
CA ALA A 79 13.59 -4.82 7.10
C ALA A 79 12.60 -5.58 7.99
N ASP A 80 11.70 -6.38 7.44
CA ASP A 80 10.80 -7.27 8.21
C ASP A 80 11.37 -8.70 8.35
N SER A 81 12.55 -8.99 7.79
CA SER A 81 13.17 -10.31 7.87
C SER A 81 13.71 -10.59 9.29
N PRO A 82 13.42 -11.77 9.87
CA PRO A 82 13.86 -12.15 11.23
C PRO A 82 15.39 -12.28 11.36
N ALA A 83 16.13 -12.31 10.25
CA ALA A 83 17.60 -12.31 10.26
C ALA A 83 18.23 -11.03 10.86
N HIS A 84 17.45 -9.95 11.04
CA HIS A 84 17.90 -8.70 11.65
C HIS A 84 17.22 -8.41 13.00
N ALA A 85 16.64 -9.42 13.65
CA ALA A 85 15.94 -9.27 14.93
C ALA A 85 16.86 -8.99 16.12
N CYS A 86 18.17 -9.25 16.01
CA CYS A 86 19.09 -9.11 17.15
C CYS A 86 19.58 -7.69 17.43
N ASP A 87 19.25 -6.68 16.61
CA ASP A 87 19.92 -5.36 16.70
C ASP A 87 19.00 -4.14 16.76
N ARG A 88 17.68 -4.32 16.91
CA ARG A 88 16.76 -3.19 17.05
C ARG A 88 16.62 -2.74 18.50
N VAL A 89 17.70 -2.16 19.00
CA VAL A 89 17.64 -1.16 20.06
C VAL A 89 16.82 0.03 19.55
N HIS A 90 15.65 0.22 20.17
CA HIS A 90 14.87 1.45 20.28
C HIS A 90 15.01 2.48 19.13
N ARG A 91 14.05 2.48 18.19
CA ARG A 91 13.76 3.64 17.31
C ARG A 91 12.25 3.90 17.18
N PRO A 92 11.84 5.16 16.93
CA PRO A 92 10.78 5.80 17.70
C PRO A 92 9.37 5.57 17.14
N ILE A 93 8.41 5.77 18.04
CA ILE A 93 6.94 5.73 17.98
C ILE A 93 6.30 6.17 16.64
N ALA A 94 6.92 7.04 15.84
CA ALA A 94 6.39 7.49 14.55
C ALA A 94 6.40 6.42 13.44
N GLY A 95 7.37 5.49 13.46
CA GLY A 95 7.45 4.41 12.47
C GLY A 95 6.37 3.34 12.65
N ASN A 96 5.93 3.11 13.89
CA ASN A 96 4.86 2.16 14.19
C ASN A 96 3.50 2.70 13.73
N ARG A 97 3.22 3.97 13.96
CA ARG A 97 1.94 4.58 13.53
C ARG A 97 1.69 4.45 12.03
N LEU A 98 2.69 4.74 11.19
CA LEU A 98 2.55 4.59 9.73
C LEU A 98 2.37 3.12 9.30
N ARG A 99 3.03 2.18 10.00
CA ARG A 99 2.85 0.75 9.73
C ARG A 99 1.46 0.26 10.12
N VAL A 100 0.92 0.76 11.23
CA VAL A 100 -0.46 0.51 11.67
C VAL A 100 -1.47 1.09 10.68
N GLU A 101 -1.33 2.37 10.30
CA GLU A 101 -2.21 3.02 9.32
C GLU A 101 -2.20 2.29 7.97
N PHE A 102 -1.02 1.87 7.50
CA PHE A 102 -0.89 1.07 6.30
C PHE A 102 -1.58 -0.30 6.42
N MET A 103 -1.44 -0.97 7.57
CA MET A 103 -2.06 -2.26 7.79
C MET A 103 -3.59 -2.15 7.80
N LEU A 104 -4.14 -1.13 8.48
CA LEU A 104 -5.57 -0.86 8.49
C LEU A 104 -6.11 -0.62 7.06
N ALA A 105 -5.44 0.25 6.28
CA ALA A 105 -5.82 0.51 4.90
C ALA A 105 -5.75 -0.74 4.01
N LYS A 106 -4.75 -1.60 4.23
CA LYS A 106 -4.60 -2.87 3.51
C LYS A 106 -5.74 -3.84 3.81
N LEU A 107 -6.19 -3.91 5.06
CA LEU A 107 -7.32 -4.76 5.47
C LEU A 107 -8.65 -4.23 4.90
N ASP A 108 -8.87 -2.91 4.91
CA ASP A 108 -10.07 -2.30 4.33
C ASP A 108 -10.15 -2.49 2.79
N LEU A 109 -9.01 -2.40 2.11
CA LEU A 109 -8.93 -2.70 0.68
C LEU A 109 -9.23 -4.17 0.39
N ALA A 110 -8.77 -5.09 1.24
CA ALA A 110 -9.05 -6.51 1.11
C ALA A 110 -10.54 -6.85 1.28
N VAL A 111 -11.25 -6.15 2.17
CA VAL A 111 -12.71 -6.24 2.28
C VAL A 111 -13.38 -5.79 0.96
N THR A 112 -12.90 -4.68 0.39
CA THR A 112 -13.40 -4.18 -0.90
C THR A 112 -13.19 -5.20 -2.03
N PHE A 113 -12.05 -5.90 -2.05
CA PHE A 113 -11.81 -7.00 -2.99
C PHE A 113 -12.80 -8.15 -2.84
N CYS A 114 -13.19 -8.50 -1.60
CA CYS A 114 -14.22 -9.52 -1.35
C CYS A 114 -15.56 -9.08 -1.95
N HIS A 115 -15.97 -7.83 -1.72
CA HIS A 115 -17.21 -7.28 -2.29
C HIS A 115 -17.19 -7.30 -3.83
N ILE A 116 -16.12 -6.83 -4.47
CA ILE A 116 -15.99 -6.84 -5.93
C ILE A 116 -16.05 -8.26 -6.49
N ALA A 117 -15.37 -9.21 -5.83
CA ALA A 117 -15.38 -10.61 -6.26
C ALA A 117 -16.78 -11.26 -6.17
N ARG A 118 -17.63 -10.83 -5.23
CA ARG A 118 -19.04 -11.25 -5.16
C ARG A 118 -19.90 -10.61 -6.24
N SER A 119 -19.77 -9.29 -6.41
CA SER A 119 -20.67 -8.52 -7.28
C SER A 119 -20.35 -8.71 -8.77
N SER A 120 -19.12 -9.07 -9.12
CA SER A 120 -18.71 -9.32 -10.51
C SER A 120 -17.82 -10.56 -10.59
N PRO A 121 -18.41 -11.76 -10.73
CA PRO A 121 -17.66 -13.00 -10.93
C PRO A 121 -16.98 -12.95 -12.29
N SER A 122 -15.76 -12.43 -12.31
CA SER A 122 -14.89 -12.33 -13.48
C SER A 122 -13.68 -13.23 -13.32
N GLN A 123 -12.89 -13.39 -14.39
CA GLN A 123 -11.60 -14.08 -14.35
C GLN A 123 -10.64 -13.53 -13.26
N HIS A 124 -10.88 -12.31 -12.77
CA HIS A 124 -10.07 -11.66 -11.75
C HIS A 124 -10.55 -11.91 -10.32
N ALA A 125 -11.76 -12.46 -10.11
CA ALA A 125 -12.32 -12.70 -8.77
C ALA A 125 -11.41 -13.59 -7.90
N ASN A 126 -10.87 -14.67 -8.48
CA ASN A 126 -9.91 -15.54 -7.79
C ASN A 126 -8.61 -14.81 -7.40
N ARG A 127 -8.13 -13.89 -8.24
CA ARG A 127 -6.93 -13.09 -7.95
C ARG A 127 -7.20 -12.10 -6.82
N LEU A 128 -8.37 -11.47 -6.82
CA LEU A 128 -8.83 -10.56 -5.76
C LEU A 128 -8.96 -11.29 -4.43
N LEU A 129 -9.56 -12.47 -4.41
CA LEU A 129 -9.68 -13.29 -3.20
C LEU A 129 -8.33 -13.76 -2.67
N ARG A 130 -7.39 -14.10 -3.55
CA ARG A 130 -6.02 -14.41 -3.13
C ARG A 130 -5.36 -13.19 -2.46
N LYS A 131 -5.55 -11.99 -3.01
CA LYS A 131 -5.02 -10.76 -2.39
C LYS A 131 -5.67 -10.48 -1.03
N ALA A 132 -6.97 -10.72 -0.90
CA ALA A 132 -7.68 -10.58 0.37
C ALA A 132 -7.19 -11.59 1.43
N ARG A 133 -7.01 -12.86 1.07
CA ARG A 133 -6.43 -13.89 1.96
C ARG A 133 -5.00 -13.55 2.40
N ASN A 134 -4.17 -13.04 1.47
CA ASN A 134 -2.82 -12.60 1.82
C ASN A 134 -2.86 -11.43 2.80
N ALA A 135 -3.76 -10.46 2.62
CA ALA A 135 -3.91 -9.36 3.56
C ALA A 135 -4.33 -9.83 4.96
N LEU A 136 -5.20 -10.83 5.05
CA LEU A 136 -5.56 -11.47 6.32
C LEU A 136 -4.32 -12.09 7.00
N PHE A 137 -3.53 -12.87 6.25
CA PHE A 137 -2.30 -13.49 6.75
C PHE A 137 -1.27 -12.45 7.20
N ASP A 138 -1.05 -11.42 6.38
CA ASP A 138 -0.10 -10.34 6.67
C ASP A 138 -0.53 -9.55 7.92
N GLY A 139 -1.83 -9.31 8.11
CA GLY A 139 -2.35 -8.64 9.30
C GLY A 139 -2.21 -9.48 10.56
N MET A 140 -2.49 -10.80 10.51
CA MET A 140 -2.25 -11.69 11.65
C MET A 140 -0.76 -11.73 12.03
N HIS A 141 0.13 -11.86 11.04
CA HIS A 141 1.57 -11.84 11.28
C HIS A 141 2.03 -10.50 11.86
N PHE A 142 1.46 -9.38 11.39
CA PHE A 142 1.79 -8.05 11.89
C PHE A 142 1.40 -7.87 13.36
N VAL A 143 0.24 -8.36 13.78
CA VAL A 143 -0.18 -8.33 15.20
C VAL A 143 0.74 -9.19 16.08
N CYS A 144 1.10 -10.40 15.62
CA CYS A 144 1.98 -11.29 16.40
C CYS A 144 3.44 -10.82 16.46
N GLY A 145 3.92 -10.10 15.44
CA GLY A 145 5.32 -9.74 15.27
C GLY A 145 5.67 -8.28 15.61
N SER A 146 4.70 -7.46 16.02
CA SER A 146 4.91 -6.03 16.28
C SER A 146 4.59 -5.66 17.73
N GLU A 147 5.40 -4.76 18.29
CA GLU A 147 5.07 -4.09 19.56
C GLU A 147 4.00 -3.02 19.28
N LEU A 148 2.73 -3.40 19.48
CA LEU A 148 1.56 -2.53 19.28
C LEU A 148 1.00 -2.05 20.61
N ALA A 149 0.51 -0.81 20.64
CA ALA A 149 -0.34 -0.37 21.74
C ALA A 149 -1.67 -1.15 21.74
N ALA A 150 -2.30 -1.29 22.90
CA ALA A 150 -3.55 -2.06 23.04
C ALA A 150 -4.64 -1.59 22.06
N TYR A 151 -4.79 -0.27 21.87
CA TYR A 151 -5.77 0.31 20.94
C TYR A 151 -5.45 0.04 19.46
N GLU A 152 -4.17 -0.05 19.09
CA GLU A 152 -3.73 -0.36 17.72
C GLU A 152 -3.98 -1.85 17.40
N SER A 153 -3.66 -2.72 18.36
CA SER A 153 -3.96 -4.15 18.31
C SER A 153 -5.46 -4.40 18.15
N GLU A 154 -6.29 -3.73 18.96
CA GLU A 154 -7.75 -3.84 18.89
C GLU A 154 -8.30 -3.36 17.54
N ALA A 155 -7.83 -2.22 17.05
CA ALA A 155 -8.25 -1.70 15.75
C ALA A 155 -7.93 -2.68 14.60
N ILE A 156 -6.72 -3.27 14.61
CA ILE A 156 -6.31 -4.25 13.60
C ILE A 156 -7.10 -5.56 13.75
N ALA A 157 -7.33 -6.03 14.98
CA ALA A 157 -8.13 -7.22 15.26
C ALA A 157 -9.57 -7.08 14.75
N GLU A 158 -10.19 -5.90 14.92
CA GLU A 158 -11.52 -5.60 14.39
C GLU A 158 -11.56 -5.73 12.86
N ARG A 159 -10.56 -5.16 12.15
CA ARG A 159 -10.50 -5.25 10.67
C ARG A 159 -10.19 -6.67 10.19
N LEU A 160 -9.37 -7.41 10.93
CA LEU A 160 -9.10 -8.83 10.65
C LEU A 160 -10.38 -9.65 10.77
N ALA A 161 -11.17 -9.46 11.84
CA ALA A 161 -12.43 -10.16 12.03
C ALA A 161 -13.43 -9.84 10.91
N LYS A 162 -13.54 -8.56 10.53
CA LYS A 162 -14.38 -8.11 9.41
C LYS A 162 -13.96 -8.75 8.09
N LEU A 163 -12.66 -8.76 7.78
CA LEU A 163 -12.12 -9.37 6.56
C LEU A 163 -12.36 -10.88 6.53
N HIS A 164 -12.18 -11.57 7.67
CA HIS A 164 -12.45 -13.00 7.79
C HIS A 164 -13.92 -13.33 7.46
N ALA A 165 -14.86 -12.60 8.06
CA ALA A 165 -16.29 -12.79 7.79
C ALA A 165 -16.63 -12.54 6.30
N GLU A 166 -16.08 -11.49 5.69
CA GLU A 166 -16.32 -11.18 4.27
C GLU A 166 -15.75 -12.24 3.33
N LEU A 167 -14.61 -12.84 3.67
CA LEU A 167 -14.02 -13.95 2.93
C LEU A 167 -14.92 -15.20 3.00
N GLU A 168 -15.43 -15.55 4.17
CA GLU A 168 -16.35 -16.69 4.35
C GLU A 168 -17.63 -16.54 3.52
N ILE A 169 -18.24 -15.34 3.57
CA ILE A 169 -19.45 -15.03 2.79
C ILE A 169 -19.14 -15.12 1.29
N THR A 170 -18.01 -14.56 0.86
CA THR A 170 -17.66 -14.50 -0.56
C THR A 170 -17.36 -15.88 -1.15
N VAL A 171 -16.62 -16.71 -0.42
CA VAL A 171 -16.35 -18.10 -0.84
C VAL A 171 -17.66 -18.89 -0.94
N SER A 172 -18.55 -18.75 0.06
CA SER A 172 -19.85 -19.41 0.06
C SER A 172 -20.76 -18.97 -1.09
N SER A 173 -20.70 -17.70 -1.48
CA SER A 173 -21.47 -17.15 -2.61
C SER A 173 -20.97 -17.72 -3.94
N ILE A 174 -19.66 -17.80 -4.15
CA ILE A 174 -19.07 -18.27 -5.41
C ILE A 174 -19.31 -19.77 -5.62
N VAL A 175 -19.24 -20.57 -4.56
CA VAL A 175 -19.55 -22.01 -4.62
C VAL A 175 -21.00 -22.25 -5.03
N LYS A 176 -21.94 -21.40 -4.60
CA LYS A 176 -23.37 -21.50 -4.98
C LYS A 176 -23.67 -21.04 -6.41
N SER A 177 -22.83 -20.20 -7.01
CA SER A 177 -23.01 -19.73 -8.39
C SER A 177 -22.34 -20.60 -9.46
N GLY A 178 -21.55 -21.59 -9.04
CA GLY A 178 -20.86 -22.54 -9.93
C GLY A 178 -21.46 -23.96 -9.95
N ALA A 179 -22.62 -24.16 -9.32
CA ALA A 179 -23.44 -25.36 -9.39
C ALA A 179 -24.73 -25.06 -10.17
#